data_AF-A0A218PZ00-F1
#
_entry.id   AF-A0A218PZ00-F1
#
_cell.length_a   1.000
_cell.length_b   1.000
_cell.length_c   1.000
_cell.angle_alpha   90.00
_cell.angle_beta   90.00
_cell.angle_gamma   90.00
#
_symmetry.space_group_name_H-M   'P 1'
#
loop_
_entity.id
_entity.type
_entity.pdbx_description
1 polymer ?
#
loop_
_entity_poly.entity_id
_entity_poly.type
_entity_poly.pdbx_seq_one_letter_code
_entity_poly.pdbx_strand_id
1 'polypeptide(L)'
;MNELSTRDESSLGLGIAKLFVETPQKSPSLAQQLITQARQNLPDENLQKKVLAFIQAIVFYKFPTLALEEIEAMLDLDEFQNTRLYESILQRTEVGTKLKLASKLTEKGMSIQEISELLELDAQIIRKHLQEQS
;
A
#
# COMPACT_ATOMS: atom_id res chain seq x y z
N MET A 1 13.32 -48.25 -0.51
CA MET A 1 13.40 -47.71 0.85
C MET A 1 12.92 -46.27 0.77
N ASN A 2 11.89 -45.93 1.55
CA ASN A 2 11.47 -44.54 1.79
C ASN A 2 12.74 -43.73 2.14
N GLU A 3 12.87 -42.48 1.70
CA GLU A 3 12.28 -41.38 2.45
C GLU A 3 12.18 -40.14 1.55
N LEU A 4 10.94 -39.68 1.39
CA LEU A 4 10.60 -38.32 0.99
C LEU A 4 11.41 -37.37 1.85
N SER A 5 12.44 -36.75 1.27
CA SER A 5 13.11 -35.63 1.91
C SER A 5 12.05 -34.56 2.12
N THR A 6 11.70 -34.36 3.38
CA THR A 6 10.82 -33.32 3.90
C THR A 6 11.41 -31.96 3.52
N ARG A 7 11.11 -31.47 2.33
CA ARG A 7 11.20 -30.05 1.97
C ARG A 7 9.76 -29.54 1.86
N ASP A 8 9.55 -28.32 2.32
CA ASP A 8 8.35 -27.50 2.07
C ASP A 8 7.28 -27.39 3.16
N GLU A 9 7.67 -27.22 4.44
CA GLU A 9 6.80 -26.59 5.45
C GLU A 9 6.90 -25.05 5.52
N SER A 10 7.61 -24.37 4.61
CA SER A 10 7.63 -22.89 4.61
C SER A 10 7.93 -22.26 3.27
N SER A 11 7.14 -22.60 2.25
CA SER A 11 7.15 -21.78 1.03
C SER A 11 6.67 -20.36 1.36
N LEU A 12 7.33 -19.34 0.78
CA LEU A 12 6.97 -17.93 0.95
C LEU A 12 5.47 -17.69 0.69
N GLY A 13 4.92 -18.37 -0.31
CA GLY A 13 3.49 -18.33 -0.63
C GLY A 13 2.58 -18.84 0.50
N LEU A 14 2.92 -19.94 1.16
CA LEU A 14 2.15 -20.47 2.29
C LEU A 14 2.20 -19.51 3.49
N GLY A 15 3.36 -18.91 3.75
CA GLY A 15 3.50 -17.89 4.79
C GLY A 15 2.63 -16.66 4.53
N ILE A 16 2.59 -16.18 3.29
CA ILE A 16 1.69 -15.09 2.87
C ILE A 16 0.22 -15.49 3.04
N ALA A 17 -0.17 -16.72 2.68
CA ALA A 17 -1.53 -17.20 2.91
C ALA A 17 -1.88 -17.22 4.42
N LYS A 18 -0.92 -17.64 5.26
CA LYS A 18 -1.08 -17.65 6.72
C LYS A 18 -1.29 -16.24 7.31
N LEU A 19 -0.72 -15.20 6.70
CA LEU A 19 -0.95 -13.81 7.15
C LEU A 19 -2.43 -13.40 7.14
N PHE A 20 -3.31 -14.01 6.34
CA PHE A 20 -4.73 -13.66 6.35
C PHE A 20 -5.45 -14.15 7.61
N VAL A 21 -5.06 -15.32 8.12
CA VAL A 21 -5.75 -16.01 9.23
C VAL A 21 -5.02 -15.89 10.57
N GLU A 22 -3.76 -15.43 10.55
CA GLU A 22 -2.96 -15.26 11.76
C GLU A 22 -3.55 -14.18 12.70
N THR A 23 -3.28 -14.27 14.00
CA THR A 23 -3.80 -13.28 14.95
C THR A 23 -3.09 -11.92 14.81
N PRO A 24 -3.73 -10.79 15.17
CA PRO A 24 -3.08 -9.49 15.17
C PRO A 24 -1.78 -9.45 15.99
N GLN A 25 -1.71 -10.20 17.09
CA GLN A 25 -0.52 -10.24 17.95
C GLN A 25 0.68 -10.93 17.28
N LYS A 26 0.45 -11.92 16.41
CA LYS A 26 1.50 -12.69 15.72
C LYS A 26 1.76 -12.24 14.29
N SER A 27 0.85 -11.44 13.71
CA SER A 27 0.98 -10.97 12.34
C SER A 27 2.23 -10.11 12.08
N PRO A 28 2.69 -9.23 13.00
CA PRO A 28 3.89 -8.42 12.81
C PRO A 28 5.15 -9.27 12.60
N SER A 29 5.40 -10.22 13.50
CA SER A 29 6.60 -11.07 13.42
C SER A 29 6.56 -11.98 12.19
N LEU A 30 5.39 -12.51 11.83
CA LEU A 30 5.23 -13.28 10.60
C LEU A 30 5.49 -12.41 9.36
N ALA A 31 4.99 -11.18 9.31
CA ALA A 31 5.20 -10.28 8.19
C ALA A 31 6.68 -9.91 8.04
N GLN A 32 7.37 -9.58 9.13
CA GLN A 32 8.82 -9.31 9.15
C GLN A 32 9.63 -10.49 8.60
N GLN A 33 9.28 -11.72 9.01
CA GLN A 33 9.91 -12.94 8.50
C GLN A 33 9.71 -13.07 6.98
N LEU A 34 8.48 -12.85 6.49
CA LEU A 34 8.17 -12.99 5.06
C LEU A 34 8.81 -11.90 4.21
N ILE A 35 8.93 -10.68 4.73
CA ILE A 35 9.68 -9.59 4.11
C ILE A 35 11.15 -9.98 3.95
N THR A 36 11.76 -10.51 5.02
CA THR A 36 13.16 -10.97 4.99
C THR A 36 13.35 -12.09 3.98
N GLN A 37 12.46 -13.08 3.98
CA GLN A 37 12.49 -14.18 3.02
C GLN A 37 12.31 -13.70 1.58
N ALA A 38 11.39 -12.77 1.32
CA ALA A 38 11.19 -12.20 -0.01
C ALA A 38 12.45 -11.47 -0.51
N ARG A 39 13.12 -10.70 0.36
CA ARG A 39 14.38 -10.01 0.04
C ARG A 39 15.52 -10.97 -0.29
N GLN A 40 15.63 -12.07 0.45
CA GLN A 40 16.72 -13.02 0.30
C GLN A 40 16.51 -14.00 -0.87
N ASN A 41 15.26 -14.42 -1.10
CA ASN A 41 14.95 -15.55 -1.97
C ASN A 41 14.39 -15.15 -3.34
N LEU A 42 14.08 -13.87 -3.57
CA LEU A 42 13.58 -13.38 -4.86
C LEU A 42 14.66 -12.54 -5.56
N PRO A 43 15.37 -13.10 -6.55
CA PRO A 43 16.39 -12.37 -7.30
C PRO A 43 15.81 -11.38 -8.33
N ASP A 44 14.56 -11.58 -8.75
CA ASP A 44 13.84 -10.61 -9.60
C ASP A 44 13.33 -9.45 -8.75
N GLU A 45 13.93 -8.27 -8.90
CA GLU A 45 13.56 -7.06 -8.16
C GLU A 45 12.11 -6.62 -8.38
N ASN A 46 11.56 -6.80 -9.59
CA ASN A 46 10.17 -6.42 -9.88
C ASN A 46 9.19 -7.34 -9.16
N LEU A 47 9.46 -8.64 -9.17
CA LEU A 47 8.68 -9.62 -8.42
C LEU A 47 8.82 -9.38 -6.92
N GLN A 48 10.04 -9.15 -6.44
CA GLN A 48 10.33 -8.84 -5.04
C GLN A 48 9.53 -7.63 -4.57
N LYS A 49 9.57 -6.50 -5.28
CA LYS A 49 8.81 -5.28 -4.96
C LYS A 49 7.30 -5.53 -4.90
N LYS A 50 6.75 -6.34 -5.82
CA LYS A 50 5.32 -6.70 -5.82
C LYS A 50 4.95 -7.55 -4.62
N VAL A 51 5.78 -8.53 -4.26
CA VAL A 51 5.55 -9.40 -3.10
C VAL A 51 5.64 -8.61 -1.79
N LEU A 52 6.64 -7.74 -1.65
CA LEU A 52 6.76 -6.84 -0.49
C LEU A 52 5.53 -5.93 -0.35
N ALA A 53 5.10 -5.29 -1.45
CA ALA A 53 3.90 -4.47 -1.45
C ALA A 53 2.64 -5.26 -1.05
N PHE A 54 2.54 -6.53 -1.46
CA PHE A 54 1.40 -7.37 -1.12
C PHE A 54 1.39 -7.74 0.37
N ILE A 55 2.55 -8.11 0.95
CA ILE A 55 2.67 -8.37 2.39
C ILE A 55 2.28 -7.13 3.20
N GLN A 56 2.78 -5.95 2.81
CA GLN A 56 2.44 -4.68 3.44
C GLN A 56 0.95 -4.37 3.35
N ALA A 57 0.32 -4.62 2.20
CA ALA A 57 -1.12 -4.39 2.02
C ALA A 57 -1.93 -5.26 2.97
N ILE A 58 -1.60 -6.55 3.11
CA ILE A 58 -2.29 -7.45 4.04
C ILE A 58 -2.19 -6.93 5.48
N VAL A 59 -1.01 -6.48 5.89
CA VAL A 59 -0.79 -5.89 7.21
C VAL A 59 -1.61 -4.62 7.38
N PHE A 60 -1.55 -3.70 6.42
CA PHE A 60 -2.33 -2.46 6.44
C PHE A 60 -3.83 -2.72 6.59
N TYR A 61 -4.38 -3.69 5.84
CA TYR A 61 -5.79 -4.08 5.96
C TYR A 61 -6.13 -4.73 7.30
N LYS A 62 -5.20 -5.47 7.91
CA LYS A 62 -5.41 -6.10 9.21
C LYS A 62 -5.39 -5.09 10.38
N PHE A 63 -4.72 -3.95 10.21
CA PHE A 63 -4.58 -2.91 11.23
C PHE A 63 -5.16 -1.56 10.77
N PRO A 64 -6.48 -1.46 10.51
CA PRO A 64 -7.08 -0.29 9.88
C PRO A 64 -7.07 0.97 10.75
N THR A 65 -6.79 0.85 12.04
CA THR A 65 -6.72 1.96 12.99
C THR A 65 -5.31 2.48 13.21
N LEU A 66 -4.28 1.77 12.73
CA LEU A 66 -2.90 2.20 12.85
C LEU A 66 -2.56 3.21 11.76
N ALA A 67 -1.81 4.23 12.13
CA ALA A 67 -1.18 5.16 11.20
C ALA A 67 -0.12 4.44 10.36
N LEU A 68 0.25 5.05 9.24
CA LEU A 68 1.22 4.48 8.32
C LEU A 68 2.58 4.29 9.02
N GLU A 69 2.98 5.29 9.80
CA GLU A 69 4.24 5.32 10.57
C GLU A 69 4.27 4.21 11.62
N GLU A 70 3.12 3.89 12.23
CA GLU A 70 3.00 2.78 13.18
C GLU A 70 3.15 1.43 12.47
N ILE A 71 2.65 1.30 11.24
CA ILE A 71 2.82 0.09 10.43
C ILE A 71 4.27 -0.05 9.96
N GLU A 72 4.92 1.04 9.55
CA GLU A 72 6.33 1.05 9.17
C GLU A 72 7.23 0.59 10.33
N ALA A 73 7.04 1.18 11.51
CA ALA A 73 7.77 0.82 12.72
C ALA A 73 7.51 -0.65 13.11
N MET A 74 6.26 -1.11 12.99
CA MET A 74 5.90 -2.50 13.30
C MET A 74 6.54 -3.52 12.36
N LEU A 75 6.83 -3.16 11.12
CA LEU A 75 7.43 -4.06 10.13
C LEU A 75 8.95 -3.96 10.06
N ASP A 76 9.57 -3.10 10.88
CA ASP A 76 11.02 -2.83 10.86
C ASP A 76 11.52 -2.53 9.44
N LEU A 77 10.75 -1.70 8.74
CA LEU A 77 10.98 -1.37 7.34
C LEU A 77 11.69 -0.03 7.22
N ASP A 78 13.01 -0.04 7.21
CA ASP A 78 13.84 1.12 6.83
C ASP A 78 13.50 1.66 5.42
N GLU A 79 12.80 0.87 4.60
CA GLU A 79 12.64 1.09 3.16
C GLU A 79 11.19 0.94 2.68
N PHE A 80 10.19 1.19 3.54
CA PHE A 80 8.77 1.15 3.14
C PHE A 80 8.49 2.00 1.89
N GLN A 81 9.24 3.10 1.74
CA GLN A 81 9.11 4.05 0.64
C GLN A 81 9.39 3.46 -0.76
N ASN A 82 10.03 2.29 -0.86
CA ASN A 82 10.41 1.67 -2.13
C ASN A 82 9.42 0.61 -2.64
N THR A 83 8.18 0.62 -2.15
CA THR A 83 7.15 -0.32 -2.58
C THR A 83 6.01 0.33 -3.36
N ARG A 84 5.36 -0.46 -4.21
CA ARG A 84 4.19 -0.02 -4.98
C ARG A 84 3.03 0.44 -4.10
N LEU A 85 2.91 -0.06 -2.87
CA LEU A 85 1.87 0.36 -1.94
C LEU A 85 2.12 1.79 -1.46
N TYR A 86 3.36 2.12 -1.11
CA TYR A 86 3.74 3.47 -0.72
C TYR A 86 3.50 4.48 -1.86
N GLU A 87 3.97 4.17 -3.07
CA GLU A 87 3.71 4.99 -4.27
C GLU A 87 2.21 5.21 -4.48
N SER A 88 1.39 4.16 -4.30
CA SER A 88 -0.06 4.25 -4.42
C SER A 88 -0.68 5.14 -3.35
N ILE A 89 -0.20 5.08 -2.10
CA ILE A 89 -0.66 5.96 -1.01
C ILE A 89 -0.32 7.40 -1.34
N LEU A 90 0.93 7.69 -1.71
CA LEU A 90 1.38 9.03 -2.10
C LEU A 90 0.51 9.60 -3.22
N GLN A 91 0.32 8.85 -4.31
CA GLN A 91 -0.50 9.29 -5.44
C GLN A 91 -1.94 9.59 -5.01
N ARG A 92 -2.55 8.73 -4.17
CA ARG A 92 -3.91 8.96 -3.66
C ARG A 92 -3.98 10.18 -2.75
N THR A 93 -2.96 10.42 -1.91
CA THR A 93 -2.92 11.59 -1.02
C THR A 93 -2.72 12.89 -1.80
N GLU A 94 -1.90 12.88 -2.86
CA GLU A 94 -1.71 14.02 -3.74
C GLU A 94 -3.02 14.39 -4.45
N VAL A 95 -3.68 13.40 -5.09
CA VAL A 95 -4.98 13.60 -5.74
C VAL A 95 -6.02 14.09 -4.73
N GLY A 96 -6.09 13.48 -3.54
CA GLY A 96 -7.02 13.91 -2.49
C GLY A 96 -6.76 15.35 -2.02
N THR A 97 -5.50 15.78 -1.95
CA THR A 97 -5.11 17.15 -1.60
C THR A 97 -5.49 18.13 -2.70
N LYS A 98 -5.19 17.81 -3.96
CA LYS A 98 -5.60 18.59 -5.13
C LYS A 98 -7.12 18.73 -5.19
N LEU A 99 -7.88 17.67 -4.92
CA LEU A 99 -9.34 17.73 -4.87
C LEU A 99 -9.89 18.63 -3.75
N LYS A 100 -9.31 18.57 -2.54
CA LYS A 100 -9.67 19.51 -1.45
C LYS A 100 -9.38 20.97 -1.83
N LEU A 101 -8.30 21.23 -2.56
CA LEU A 101 -8.01 22.57 -3.09
C LEU A 101 -8.99 22.96 -4.20
N ALA A 102 -9.37 22.03 -5.08
CA ALA A 102 -10.34 22.27 -6.15
C ALA A 102 -11.70 22.74 -5.60
N SER A 103 -12.20 22.15 -4.51
CA SER A 103 -13.43 22.64 -3.84
C SER A 103 -13.29 24.10 -3.39
N LYS A 104 -12.19 24.43 -2.69
CA LYS A 104 -11.94 25.80 -2.22
C LYS A 104 -11.78 26.80 -3.37
N LEU A 105 -11.14 26.41 -4.47
CA LEU A 105 -10.95 27.29 -5.65
C LEU A 105 -12.28 27.52 -6.37
N THR A 106 -13.14 26.50 -6.42
CA THR A 106 -14.50 26.62 -6.97
C THR A 106 -15.34 27.59 -6.14
N GLU A 107 -15.26 27.53 -4.80
CA GLU A 107 -15.90 28.50 -3.90
C GLU A 107 -15.40 29.94 -4.12
N LYS A 108 -14.17 30.12 -4.62
CA LYS A 108 -13.60 31.41 -4.99
C LYS A 108 -13.97 31.86 -6.41
N GLY A 109 -14.83 31.11 -7.10
CA GLY A 109 -15.37 31.46 -8.42
C GLY A 109 -14.49 31.05 -9.59
N MET A 110 -13.45 30.24 -9.38
CA MET A 110 -12.61 29.72 -10.46
C MET A 110 -13.34 28.63 -11.24
N SER A 111 -13.19 28.62 -12.56
CA SER A 111 -13.79 27.58 -13.41
C SER A 111 -13.05 26.24 -13.27
N ILE A 112 -13.75 25.15 -13.56
CA ILE A 112 -13.16 23.79 -13.52
C ILE A 112 -11.95 23.67 -14.47
N GLN A 113 -11.98 24.36 -15.61
CA GLN A 113 -10.88 24.36 -16.58
C GLN A 113 -9.64 25.03 -16.01
N GLU A 114 -9.77 26.22 -15.41
CA GLU A 114 -8.65 26.92 -14.76
C GLU A 114 -8.08 26.10 -13.59
N ILE A 115 -8.95 25.46 -12.80
CA ILE A 115 -8.53 24.58 -11.69
C ILE A 115 -7.79 23.34 -12.22
N SER A 116 -8.28 22.74 -13.31
CA SER A 116 -7.66 21.57 -13.93
C SER A 116 -6.25 21.88 -14.41
N GLU A 117 -6.06 23.03 -15.06
CA GLU A 117 -4.75 23.50 -15.50
C GLU A 117 -3.84 23.82 -14.31
N LEU A 118 -4.33 24.56 -13.32
CA LEU A 118 -3.55 24.97 -12.15
C LEU A 118 -3.08 23.81 -11.28
N LEU A 119 -3.93 22.80 -11.10
CA LEU A 119 -3.65 21.64 -10.25
C LEU A 119 -3.07 20.45 -11.01
N GLU A 120 -2.90 20.58 -12.33
CA GLU A 120 -2.51 19.48 -13.23
C GLU A 120 -3.34 18.21 -12.97
N LEU A 121 -4.66 18.39 -12.81
CA LEU A 121 -5.59 17.33 -12.48
C LEU A 121 -6.70 17.28 -13.52
N ASP A 122 -7.07 16.06 -13.92
CA ASP A 122 -8.09 15.84 -14.94
C ASP A 122 -9.44 16.49 -14.55
N ALA A 123 -10.01 17.27 -15.47
CA ALA A 123 -11.25 18.00 -15.26
C ALA A 123 -12.46 17.10 -14.97
N GLN A 124 -12.49 15.85 -15.45
CA GLN A 124 -13.54 14.88 -15.11
C GLN A 124 -13.42 14.41 -13.66
N ILE A 125 -12.21 14.20 -13.16
CA ILE A 125 -11.97 13.83 -11.75
C ILE A 125 -12.47 14.96 -10.83
N ILE A 126 -12.15 16.21 -11.17
CA ILE A 126 -12.64 17.39 -10.42
C ILE A 126 -14.17 17.47 -10.46
N ARG A 127 -14.79 17.35 -11.65
CA ARG A 127 -16.26 17.39 -11.80
C ARG A 127 -16.95 16.33 -10.94
N LYS A 128 -16.47 15.09 -11.01
CA LYS A 128 -17.04 13.99 -10.24
C LYS A 128 -16.97 14.27 -8.74
N HIS A 129 -15.83 14.74 -8.25
CA HIS A 129 -15.66 15.08 -6.82
C HIS A 129 -16.62 16.16 -6.34
N LEU A 130 -16.82 17.23 -7.12
CA LEU A 130 -17.73 18.32 -6.77
C LEU A 130 -19.19 17.88 -6.80
N GLN A 131 -19.56 16.97 -7.70
CA GLN A 131 -20.90 16.37 -7.76
C GLN A 131 -21.18 15.48 -6.53
N GLU A 132 -20.20 14.71 -6.08
CA GLU A 132 -20.32 13.85 -4.89
C GLU A 132 -20.40 14.63 -3.56
N GLN A 133 -20.02 15.93 -3.57
CA GLN A 133 -20.10 16.83 -2.41
C GLN A 133 -21.38 17.68 -2.36
N SER A 134 -22.18 17.68 -3.43
CA SER A 134 -23.45 18.42 -3.54
C SER A 134 -24.62 17.61 -2.98
#